data_AF-A0A1S6Y1J4-F1
#
_entry.id   AF-A0A1S6Y1J4-F1
#
_cell.length_a   1.000
_cell.length_b   1.000
_cell.length_c   1.000
_cell.angle_alpha   90.00
_cell.angle_beta   90.00
_cell.angle_gamma   90.00
#
_symmetry.space_group_name_H-M   'P 1'
#
loop_
_entity.id
_entity.type
_entity.pdbx_description
1 polymer ?
#
loop_
_entity_poly.entity_id
_entity_poly.type
_entity_poly.pdbx_seq_one_letter_code
_entity_poly.pdbx_strand_id
1 'polypeptide(L)'
;PTFVDMDPPKHMQFRGMVQPIFNIEHVRELEPYIQKTVEDLLDRMKSKGCEGGPVDLVQNFALPVPSYIVYTILGVPFEDLEFLTQQNSIRTNGSSTAREASAANQELLNYLHRLAEQRLKEPKDDLISKLMTEQVKTGKLDTADAVQMALLLLVAGNATVV
;
A
#
# COMPACT_ATOMS: atom_id res chain seq x y z
N PRO A 1 2.61 0.25 -18.13
CA PRO A 1 1.57 -0.81 -18.01
C PRO A 1 2.02 -1.86 -16.99
N THR A 2 1.13 -2.24 -16.07
CA THR A 2 1.40 -3.28 -15.06
C THR A 2 0.71 -4.58 -15.46
N PHE A 3 0.90 -5.66 -14.69
CA PHE A 3 0.35 -6.97 -15.05
C PHE A 3 -1.18 -7.01 -15.13
N VAL A 4 -1.91 -6.05 -14.53
CA VAL A 4 -3.38 -6.02 -14.57
C VAL A 4 -3.94 -5.88 -15.99
N ASP A 5 -3.19 -5.24 -16.89
CA ASP A 5 -3.60 -4.97 -18.28
C ASP A 5 -2.81 -5.83 -19.30
N MET A 6 -2.17 -6.91 -18.85
CA MET A 6 -1.31 -7.75 -19.70
C MET A 6 -1.96 -9.10 -20.01
N ASP A 7 -1.68 -9.61 -21.21
CA ASP A 7 -1.96 -10.99 -21.62
C ASP A 7 -0.76 -11.93 -21.35
N PRO A 8 -0.96 -13.26 -21.39
CA PRO A 8 0.13 -14.23 -21.40
C PRO A 8 1.12 -14.01 -22.57
N PRO A 9 2.44 -14.24 -22.37
CA PRO A 9 3.07 -14.71 -21.14
C PRO A 9 3.43 -13.57 -20.15
N LYS A 10 3.32 -12.31 -20.57
CA LYS A 10 3.79 -11.15 -19.79
C LYS A 10 3.06 -10.99 -18.46
N HIS A 11 1.75 -11.25 -18.42
CA HIS A 11 0.95 -11.23 -17.19
C HIS A 11 1.62 -12.03 -16.07
N MET A 12 1.95 -13.31 -16.34
CA MET A 12 2.52 -14.18 -15.32
C MET A 12 3.97 -13.84 -15.00
N GLN A 13 4.74 -13.31 -15.96
CA GLN A 13 6.10 -12.85 -15.70
C GLN A 13 6.14 -11.71 -14.68
N PHE A 14 5.30 -10.69 -14.86
CA PHE A 14 5.24 -9.54 -13.94
C PHE A 14 4.54 -9.91 -12.63
N ARG A 15 3.41 -10.62 -12.68
CA ARG A 15 2.70 -11.07 -11.47
C ARG A 15 3.58 -11.97 -10.60
N GLY A 16 4.40 -12.82 -11.21
CA GLY A 16 5.34 -13.69 -10.50
C GLY A 16 6.39 -12.95 -9.67
N MET A 17 6.69 -11.68 -9.98
CA MET A 17 7.64 -10.86 -9.22
C MET A 17 7.09 -10.45 -7.85
N VAL A 18 5.77 -10.37 -7.70
CA VAL A 18 5.12 -9.90 -6.45
C VAL A 18 4.33 -11.00 -5.75
N GLN A 19 3.93 -12.06 -6.45
CA GLN A 19 3.13 -13.15 -5.90
C GLN A 19 3.67 -13.79 -4.60
N PRO A 20 4.99 -13.96 -4.39
CA PRO A 20 5.51 -14.59 -3.18
C PRO A 20 5.10 -13.90 -1.87
N ILE A 21 4.86 -12.58 -1.88
CA ILE A 21 4.42 -11.85 -0.68
C ILE A 21 2.92 -12.02 -0.39
N PHE A 22 2.19 -12.69 -1.27
CA PHE A 22 0.75 -12.96 -1.11
C PHE A 22 0.43 -14.46 -1.08
N ASN A 23 1.43 -15.32 -0.88
CA ASN A 23 1.18 -16.74 -0.67
C ASN A 23 0.58 -16.98 0.73
N ILE A 24 -0.04 -18.16 0.93
CA ILE A 24 -0.78 -18.48 2.16
C ILE A 24 0.16 -18.47 3.37
N GLU A 25 1.37 -18.96 3.20
CA GLU A 25 2.39 -19.04 4.24
C GLU A 25 2.76 -17.64 4.75
N HIS A 26 3.05 -16.70 3.85
CA HIS A 26 3.41 -15.33 4.22
C HIS A 26 2.22 -14.56 4.79
N VAL A 27 1.01 -14.76 4.28
CA VAL A 27 -0.19 -14.15 4.86
C VAL A 27 -0.41 -14.63 6.30
N ARG A 28 -0.11 -15.90 6.62
CA ARG A 28 -0.15 -16.40 8.00
C ARG A 28 0.92 -15.76 8.88
N GLU A 29 2.11 -15.50 8.35
CA GLU A 29 3.17 -14.77 9.08
C GLU A 29 2.73 -13.33 9.41
N LEU A 30 1.88 -12.73 8.57
CA LEU A 30 1.32 -11.39 8.80
C LEU A 30 0.15 -11.37 9.79
N GLU A 31 -0.44 -12.53 10.15
CA GLU A 31 -1.61 -12.59 11.04
C GLU A 31 -1.42 -11.85 12.38
N PRO A 32 -0.29 -12.01 13.11
CA PRO A 32 -0.06 -11.26 14.34
C PRO A 32 0.00 -9.74 14.12
N TYR A 33 0.55 -9.31 12.97
CA TYR A 33 0.64 -7.89 12.63
C TYR A 33 -0.74 -7.32 12.26
N ILE A 34 -1.54 -8.07 11.50
CA ILE A 34 -2.92 -7.70 11.14
C ILE A 34 -3.76 -7.58 12.41
N GLN A 35 -3.69 -8.59 13.29
CA GLN A 35 -4.40 -8.59 14.57
C GLN A 35 -4.04 -7.36 15.40
N LYS A 36 -2.73 -7.10 15.58
CA LYS A 36 -2.25 -5.93 16.31
C LYS A 36 -2.74 -4.61 15.71
N THR A 37 -2.70 -4.48 14.38
CA THR A 37 -3.17 -3.28 13.68
C THR A 37 -4.65 -3.02 13.97
N VAL A 38 -5.47 -4.07 13.93
CA VAL A 38 -6.90 -3.99 14.25
C VAL A 38 -7.13 -3.62 15.71
N GLU A 39 -6.41 -4.27 16.64
CA GLU A 39 -6.50 -3.99 18.08
C GLU A 39 -6.11 -2.55 18.39
N ASP A 40 -4.96 -2.07 17.89
CA ASP A 40 -4.47 -0.72 18.15
C ASP A 40 -5.46 0.34 17.61
N LEU A 41 -6.10 0.10 16.46
CA LEU A 41 -7.13 0.99 15.90
C LEU A 41 -8.43 0.97 16.72
N LEU A 42 -8.87 -0.19 17.19
CA LEU A 42 -10.04 -0.31 18.07
C LEU A 42 -9.80 0.37 19.41
N ASP A 43 -8.61 0.23 19.98
CA ASP A 43 -8.21 0.88 21.23
C ASP A 43 -8.13 2.40 21.06
N ARG A 44 -7.64 2.90 19.92
CA ARG A 44 -7.68 4.34 19.59
C ARG A 44 -9.11 4.86 19.51
N MET A 45 -10.02 4.12 18.88
CA MET A 45 -11.44 4.48 18.82
C MET A 45 -12.10 4.47 20.20
N LYS A 46 -11.86 3.43 20.99
CA LYS A 46 -12.38 3.29 22.35
C LYS A 46 -11.90 4.44 23.25
N SER A 47 -10.62 4.79 23.16
CA SER A 47 -10.02 5.88 23.94
C SER A 47 -10.56 7.25 23.54
N LYS A 48 -10.85 7.46 22.25
CA LYS A 48 -11.50 8.67 21.75
C LYS A 48 -12.94 8.80 22.25
N GLY A 49 -13.63 7.67 22.45
CA GLY A 49 -15.01 7.62 22.92
C GLY A 49 -16.02 8.19 21.92
N CYS A 50 -17.28 8.23 22.32
CA CYS A 50 -18.40 8.77 21.54
C CYS A 50 -19.32 9.69 22.36
N GLU A 51 -18.83 10.20 23.50
CA GLU A 51 -19.60 11.09 24.38
C GLU A 51 -20.02 12.40 23.69
N GLY A 52 -19.24 12.85 22.70
CA GLY A 52 -19.54 14.02 21.87
C GLY A 52 -20.43 13.75 20.65
N GLY A 53 -20.92 12.52 20.46
CA GLY A 53 -21.77 12.12 19.35
C GLY A 53 -21.22 10.92 18.54
N PRO A 54 -21.93 10.53 17.46
CA PRO A 54 -21.53 9.39 16.63
C PRO A 54 -20.12 9.54 16.05
N VAL A 55 -19.45 8.41 15.86
CA VAL A 55 -18.12 8.32 15.24
C VAL A 55 -18.27 7.72 13.84
N ASP A 56 -17.53 8.26 12.87
CA ASP A 56 -17.45 7.69 11.53
C ASP A 56 -16.56 6.43 11.53
N LEU A 57 -17.18 5.26 11.43
CA LEU A 57 -16.47 3.97 11.41
C LEU A 57 -15.55 3.84 10.19
N VAL A 58 -15.89 4.46 9.05
CA VAL A 58 -15.04 4.41 7.86
C VAL A 58 -13.73 5.13 8.14
N GLN A 59 -13.80 6.39 8.56
CA GLN A 59 -12.61 7.19 8.83
C GLN A 59 -11.75 6.63 9.98
N ASN A 60 -12.39 6.06 11.01
CA ASN A 60 -11.67 5.68 12.23
C ASN A 60 -11.28 4.19 12.25
N PHE A 61 -11.78 3.35 11.33
CA PHE A 61 -11.48 1.91 11.31
C PHE A 61 -11.39 1.32 9.89
N ALA A 62 -12.46 1.38 9.09
CA ALA A 62 -12.51 0.64 7.83
C ALA A 62 -11.48 1.15 6.81
N LEU A 63 -11.22 2.46 6.79
CA LEU A 63 -10.16 3.06 5.96
C LEU A 63 -8.75 2.71 6.45
N PRO A 64 -8.36 2.96 7.72
CA PRO A 64 -6.99 2.71 8.16
C PRO A 64 -6.58 1.23 8.19
N VAL A 65 -7.48 0.28 8.49
CA VAL A 65 -7.12 -1.15 8.58
C VAL A 65 -6.42 -1.67 7.30
N PRO A 66 -7.05 -1.68 6.12
CA PRO A 66 -6.41 -2.18 4.90
C PRO A 66 -5.25 -1.29 4.45
N SER A 67 -5.34 0.02 4.67
CA SER A 67 -4.30 0.96 4.25
C SER A 67 -3.01 0.73 5.02
N TYR A 68 -3.07 0.59 6.35
CA TYR A 68 -1.88 0.36 7.16
C TYR A 68 -1.24 -0.98 6.83
N ILE A 69 -2.05 -2.01 6.59
CA ILE A 69 -1.55 -3.34 6.20
C ILE A 69 -0.81 -3.27 4.85
N VAL A 70 -1.45 -2.74 3.80
CA VAL A 70 -0.82 -2.73 2.46
C VAL A 70 0.41 -1.82 2.43
N TYR A 71 0.38 -0.68 3.10
CA TYR A 71 1.54 0.21 3.18
C TYR A 71 2.73 -0.43 3.90
N THR A 72 2.49 -1.19 4.97
CA THR A 72 3.56 -1.92 5.64
C THR A 72 4.13 -3.04 4.79
N ILE A 73 3.30 -3.79 4.06
CA ILE A 73 3.76 -4.78 3.07
C ILE A 73 4.66 -4.12 2.00
N LEU A 74 4.30 -2.90 1.58
CA LEU A 74 5.09 -2.13 0.61
C LEU A 74 6.40 -1.59 1.20
N GLY A 75 6.51 -1.45 2.52
CA GLY A 75 7.71 -0.94 3.19
C GLY A 75 7.62 0.52 3.65
N VAL A 76 6.41 1.07 3.71
CA VAL A 76 6.17 2.41 4.27
C VAL A 76 6.37 2.37 5.78
N PRO A 77 7.13 3.32 6.36
CA PRO A 77 7.34 3.40 7.80
C PRO A 77 6.07 3.89 8.51
N PHE A 78 5.93 3.54 9.78
CA PHE A 78 4.69 3.73 10.54
C PHE A 78 4.26 5.20 10.62
N GLU A 79 5.21 6.12 10.76
CA GLU A 79 5.00 7.56 10.87
C GLU A 79 4.32 8.19 9.64
N ASP A 80 4.43 7.55 8.46
CA ASP A 80 3.88 8.09 7.21
C ASP A 80 2.49 7.52 6.88
N LEU A 81 2.04 6.51 7.61
CA LEU A 81 0.81 5.76 7.29
C LEU A 81 -0.44 6.63 7.29
N GLU A 82 -0.60 7.51 8.29
CA GLU A 82 -1.79 8.37 8.41
C GLU A 82 -1.90 9.34 7.24
N PHE A 83 -0.79 10.03 6.91
CA PHE A 83 -0.72 10.94 5.77
C PHE A 83 -1.02 10.24 4.45
N LEU A 84 -0.36 9.11 4.19
CA LEU A 84 -0.52 8.39 2.92
C LEU A 84 -1.91 7.76 2.78
N THR A 85 -2.50 7.27 3.87
CA THR A 85 -3.88 6.78 3.90
C THR A 85 -4.86 7.87 3.50
N GLN A 86 -4.66 9.10 4.00
CA GLN A 86 -5.47 10.25 3.60
C GLN A 86 -5.30 10.59 2.11
N GLN A 87 -4.06 10.61 1.60
CA GLN A 87 -3.80 10.85 0.17
C GLN A 87 -4.48 9.80 -0.71
N ASN A 88 -4.40 8.52 -0.32
CA ASN A 88 -5.04 7.45 -1.08
C ASN A 88 -6.57 7.56 -1.07
N SER A 89 -7.16 7.99 0.04
CA SER A 89 -8.59 8.26 0.13
C SER A 89 -9.02 9.40 -0.81
N ILE A 90 -8.30 10.51 -0.85
CA ILE A 90 -8.57 11.64 -1.77
C ILE A 90 -8.59 11.18 -3.23
N ARG A 91 -7.73 10.22 -3.58
CA ARG A 91 -7.61 9.68 -4.94
C ARG A 91 -8.90 9.03 -5.47
N THR A 92 -9.71 8.44 -4.60
CA THR A 92 -10.93 7.71 -4.96
C THR A 92 -12.21 8.32 -4.38
N ASN A 93 -12.10 9.40 -3.62
CA ASN A 93 -13.26 10.02 -2.98
C ASN A 93 -14.13 10.75 -4.03
N GLY A 94 -15.43 10.42 -4.04
CA GLY A 94 -16.39 11.04 -4.97
C GLY A 94 -16.59 12.54 -4.76
N SER A 95 -16.20 13.09 -3.61
CA SER A 95 -16.23 14.55 -3.37
C SER A 95 -14.97 15.28 -3.85
N SER A 96 -13.91 14.57 -4.22
CA SER A 96 -12.67 15.19 -4.70
C SER A 96 -12.79 15.64 -6.15
N THR A 97 -12.26 16.81 -6.43
CA THR A 97 -12.13 17.30 -7.81
C THR A 97 -11.10 16.45 -8.57
N ALA A 98 -11.19 16.44 -9.91
CA ALA A 98 -10.22 15.76 -10.75
C ALA A 98 -8.77 16.23 -10.49
N ARG A 99 -8.59 17.52 -10.15
CA ARG A 99 -7.27 18.08 -9.80
C ARG A 99 -6.74 17.53 -8.49
N GLU A 100 -7.58 17.44 -7.46
CA GLU A 100 -7.19 16.89 -6.16
C GLU A 100 -6.85 15.40 -6.26
N ALA A 101 -7.68 14.61 -6.95
CA ALA A 101 -7.42 13.19 -7.17
C ALA A 101 -6.11 12.97 -7.95
N SER A 102 -5.85 13.77 -8.98
CA SER A 102 -4.60 13.71 -9.74
C SER A 102 -3.38 14.12 -8.91
N ALA A 103 -3.49 15.17 -8.08
CA ALA A 103 -2.41 15.61 -7.20
C ALA A 103 -2.07 14.56 -6.14
N ALA A 104 -3.09 13.97 -5.51
CA ALA A 104 -2.89 12.88 -4.55
C ALA A 104 -2.24 11.64 -5.19
N ASN A 105 -2.63 11.31 -6.42
CA ASN A 105 -1.99 10.23 -7.17
C ASN A 105 -0.51 10.52 -7.45
N GLN A 106 -0.18 11.75 -7.85
CA GLN A 106 1.21 12.13 -8.07
C GLN A 106 2.02 12.13 -6.76
N GLU A 107 1.41 12.53 -5.64
CA GLU A 107 2.08 12.51 -4.33
C GLU A 107 2.46 11.08 -3.91
N LEU A 108 1.54 10.12 -4.07
CA LEU A 108 1.80 8.71 -3.80
C LEU A 108 2.94 8.17 -4.68
N LEU A 109 2.95 8.51 -5.98
CA LEU A 109 4.01 8.11 -6.89
C LEU A 109 5.37 8.68 -6.48
N ASN A 110 5.41 9.98 -6.15
CA ASN A 110 6.62 10.64 -5.71
C ASN A 110 7.17 10.00 -4.42
N TYR A 111 6.27 9.68 -3.48
CA TYR A 111 6.63 8.99 -2.25
C TYR A 111 7.23 7.60 -2.53
N LEU A 112 6.53 6.77 -3.32
CA LEU A 112 6.99 5.42 -3.67
C LEU A 112 8.31 5.43 -4.43
N HIS A 113 8.55 6.43 -5.29
CA HIS A 113 9.83 6.59 -5.96
C HIS A 113 10.98 6.86 -4.98
N ARG A 114 10.79 7.80 -4.04
CA ARG A 114 11.80 8.08 -2.99
C ARG A 114 12.06 6.83 -2.14
N LEU A 115 11.00 6.09 -1.79
CA LEU A 115 11.12 4.85 -1.02
C LEU A 115 11.89 3.78 -1.80
N ALA A 116 11.61 3.62 -3.09
CA ALA A 116 12.34 2.69 -3.96
C ALA A 116 13.83 3.03 -4.06
N GLU A 117 14.19 4.30 -4.21
CA GLU A 117 15.60 4.74 -4.21
C GLU A 117 16.31 4.45 -2.90
N GLN A 118 15.62 4.62 -1.76
CA GLN A 118 16.15 4.25 -0.45
C GLN A 118 16.38 2.75 -0.36
N ARG A 119 15.40 1.93 -0.76
CA ARG A 119 15.50 0.46 -0.72
C ARG A 119 16.52 -0.13 -1.69
N LEU A 120 16.83 0.58 -2.78
CA LEU A 120 17.92 0.19 -3.65
C LEU A 120 19.28 0.26 -2.93
N LYS A 121 19.47 1.26 -2.06
CA LYS A 121 20.70 1.48 -1.27
C LYS A 121 20.72 0.61 -0.01
N GLU A 122 19.63 0.58 0.71
CA GLU A 122 19.48 -0.13 1.99
C GLU A 122 18.18 -0.96 1.97
N PRO A 123 18.24 -2.20 1.44
CA PRO A 123 17.09 -3.09 1.39
C PRO A 123 16.60 -3.44 2.80
N LYS A 124 15.28 -3.56 2.96
CA LYS A 124 14.62 -4.09 4.16
C LYS A 124 13.78 -5.32 3.79
N ASP A 125 13.04 -5.86 4.76
CA ASP A 125 12.10 -6.94 4.52
C ASP A 125 10.72 -6.40 4.11
N ASP A 126 10.64 -5.90 2.87
CA ASP A 126 9.40 -5.36 2.29
C ASP A 126 9.33 -5.58 0.77
N LEU A 127 8.14 -5.41 0.19
CA LEU A 127 7.92 -5.69 -1.23
C LEU A 127 8.80 -4.82 -2.14
N ILE A 128 8.90 -3.52 -1.83
CA ILE A 128 9.69 -2.60 -2.64
C ILE A 128 11.15 -3.03 -2.62
N SER A 129 11.69 -3.43 -1.46
CA SER A 129 13.05 -3.99 -1.38
C SER A 129 13.23 -5.20 -2.27
N LYS A 130 12.31 -6.18 -2.25
CA LYS A 130 12.38 -7.36 -3.12
C LYS A 130 12.35 -6.98 -4.60
N LEU A 131 11.48 -6.05 -5.01
CA LEU A 131 11.45 -5.56 -6.39
C LEU A 131 12.76 -4.87 -6.78
N MET A 132 13.29 -4.02 -5.90
CA MET A 132 14.53 -3.29 -6.16
C MET A 132 15.74 -4.23 -6.23
N THR A 133 15.82 -5.26 -5.38
CA THR A 133 16.97 -6.16 -5.31
C THR A 133 16.91 -7.28 -6.34
N GLU A 134 15.76 -7.91 -6.54
CA GLU A 134 15.65 -9.12 -7.36
C GLU A 134 15.34 -8.80 -8.83
N GLN A 135 14.68 -7.68 -9.10
CA GLN A 135 14.22 -7.31 -10.44
C GLN A 135 14.99 -6.10 -11.00
N VAL A 136 15.08 -5.01 -10.24
CA VAL A 136 15.73 -3.77 -10.72
C VAL A 136 17.25 -3.91 -10.79
N LYS A 137 17.91 -4.34 -9.70
CA LYS A 137 19.38 -4.56 -9.72
C LYS A 137 19.82 -5.60 -10.75
N THR A 138 18.94 -6.52 -11.12
CA THR A 138 19.24 -7.57 -12.11
C THR A 138 18.89 -7.16 -13.55
N GLY A 139 18.37 -5.94 -13.76
CA GLY A 139 18.00 -5.42 -15.07
C GLY A 139 16.75 -6.03 -15.69
N LYS A 140 15.93 -6.75 -14.90
CA LYS A 140 14.67 -7.36 -15.35
C LYS A 140 13.50 -6.39 -15.35
N LEU A 141 13.61 -5.32 -14.58
CA LEU A 141 12.56 -4.32 -14.38
C LEU A 141 13.20 -2.94 -14.17
N ASP A 142 12.63 -1.90 -14.75
CA ASP A 142 13.08 -0.53 -14.45
C ASP A 142 12.50 -0.05 -13.11
N THR A 143 13.19 0.90 -12.46
CA THR A 143 12.69 1.51 -11.21
C THR A 143 11.28 2.08 -11.36
N ALA A 144 10.99 2.73 -12.49
CA ALA A 144 9.68 3.28 -12.77
C ALA A 144 8.59 2.20 -12.82
N ASP A 145 8.88 1.04 -13.41
CA ASP A 145 7.94 -0.07 -13.46
C ASP A 145 7.76 -0.71 -12.08
N ALA A 146 8.82 -0.82 -11.27
CA ALA A 146 8.72 -1.28 -9.88
C ALA A 146 7.80 -0.38 -9.05
N VAL A 147 7.94 0.95 -9.18
CA VAL A 147 7.06 1.94 -8.54
C VAL A 147 5.62 1.79 -8.99
N GLN A 148 5.39 1.57 -10.29
CA GLN A 148 4.05 1.35 -10.82
C GLN A 148 3.41 0.05 -10.33
N MET A 149 4.19 -1.02 -10.17
CA MET A 149 3.68 -2.25 -9.56
C MET A 149 3.34 -2.07 -8.08
N ALA A 150 4.16 -1.33 -7.32
CA ALA A 150 3.86 -0.98 -5.94
C ALA A 150 2.57 -0.14 -5.84
N LEU A 151 2.39 0.85 -6.73
CA LEU A 151 1.16 1.62 -6.80
C LEU A 151 -0.04 0.75 -7.16
N LEU A 152 0.07 -0.16 -8.14
CA LEU A 152 -1.00 -1.09 -8.49
C LEU A 152 -1.48 -1.85 -7.24
N LEU A 153 -0.56 -2.42 -6.47
CA LEU A 153 -0.91 -3.21 -5.28
C LEU A 153 -1.52 -2.36 -4.17
N LEU A 154 -1.06 -1.12 -4.00
CA LEU A 154 -1.68 -0.15 -3.10
C LEU A 154 -3.13 0.14 -3.48
N VAL A 155 -3.40 0.39 -4.77
CA VAL A 155 -4.67 0.97 -5.18
C VAL A 155 -5.72 -0.05 -5.60
N ALA A 156 -5.32 -1.23 -6.05
CA ALA A 156 -6.22 -2.23 -6.61
C ALA A 156 -7.16 -2.84 -5.56
N GLY A 157 -6.64 -3.11 -4.36
CA GLY A 157 -7.39 -3.81 -3.31
C GLY A 157 -7.92 -2.90 -2.20
N ASN A 158 -7.30 -1.75 -1.95
CA ASN A 158 -7.57 -0.97 -0.75
C ASN A 158 -9.02 -0.51 -0.67
N ALA A 159 -9.55 0.14 -1.73
CA ALA A 159 -10.91 0.65 -1.74
C ALA A 159 -12.00 -0.44 -1.76
N THR A 160 -11.67 -1.70 -2.05
CA THR A 160 -12.62 -2.82 -2.02
C THR A 160 -12.75 -3.43 -0.62
N VAL A 161 -11.74 -3.25 0.24
CA VAL A 161 -11.75 -3.74 1.63
C VAL A 161 -12.36 -2.71 2.59
N VAL A 162 -12.22 -1.42 2.28
CA VAL A 162 -12.91 -0.31 2.99
C VAL A 162 -14.41 -0.40 2.77
#